data_AF-A0A5S3YKY4-F1
#
_entry.id   AF-A0A5S3YKY4-F1
#
_cell.length_a   1.000
_cell.length_b   1.000
_cell.length_c   1.000
_cell.angle_alpha   90.00
_cell.angle_beta   90.00
_cell.angle_gamma   90.00
#
_symmetry.space_group_name_H-M   'P 1'
#
loop_
_entity.id
_entity.type
_entity.pdbx_description
1 polymer ?
#
loop_
_entity_poly.entity_id
_entity_poly.type
_entity_poly.pdbx_seq_one_letter_code
_entity_poly.pdbx_strand_id
1 'polypeptide(L)'
;QPKGIVLDDKGAVAGVKMVKTQLGEADENGRRRAEEVPGSEHIIEATQVIMAFGFKPHKMDWLEQYDVEINHWGGINAPEQGEFTHQTTNPKIFAGGDIVRGSDLVVTAIFEGRNAAEGIMDYLKV
;
A
#
# COMPACT_ATOMS: atom_id res chain seq x y z
N GLN A 1 -10.80 -15.09 -7.85
CA GLN A 1 -10.83 -14.15 -6.72
C GLN A 1 -11.38 -14.84 -5.46
N PRO A 2 -10.72 -14.69 -4.29
CA PRO A 2 -11.20 -15.25 -3.02
C PRO A 2 -12.46 -14.52 -2.53
N LYS A 3 -13.41 -15.30 -2.00
CA LYS A 3 -14.71 -14.84 -1.48
C LYS A 3 -14.89 -15.10 0.01
N GLY A 4 -14.13 -16.03 0.58
CA GLY A 4 -14.19 -16.34 2.01
C GLY A 4 -13.37 -17.57 2.37
N ILE A 5 -13.10 -17.74 3.66
CA ILE A 5 -12.47 -18.93 4.22
C ILE A 5 -13.58 -19.91 4.63
N VAL A 6 -13.42 -21.17 4.26
CA VAL A 6 -14.31 -22.26 4.67
C VAL A 6 -13.71 -22.91 5.91
N LEU A 7 -14.54 -23.13 6.92
CA LEU A 7 -14.16 -23.80 8.16
C LEU A 7 -14.84 -25.17 8.25
N ASP A 8 -14.19 -26.12 8.92
CA ASP A 8 -14.79 -27.39 9.30
C ASP A 8 -15.67 -27.26 10.56
N ASP A 9 -16.29 -28.37 10.99
CA ASP A 9 -17.16 -28.43 12.18
C ASP A 9 -16.43 -28.10 13.49
N LYS A 10 -15.09 -28.10 13.49
CA LYS A 10 -14.24 -27.76 14.64
C LYS A 10 -13.71 -26.33 14.57
N GLY A 11 -14.08 -25.56 13.54
CA GLY A 11 -13.63 -24.20 13.32
C GLY A 11 -12.23 -24.07 12.72
N ALA A 12 -11.62 -25.18 12.26
CA ALA A 12 -10.34 -25.15 11.56
C ALA A 12 -10.54 -24.87 10.06
N VAL A 13 -9.52 -24.33 9.40
CA VAL A 13 -9.58 -24.02 7.96
C VAL A 13 -9.69 -25.32 7.15
N ALA A 14 -10.69 -25.37 6.26
CA ALA A 14 -10.95 -26.49 5.35
C ALA A 14 -10.81 -26.09 3.87
N GLY A 15 -10.81 -24.80 3.57
CA GLY A 15 -10.57 -24.31 2.21
C GLY A 15 -10.82 -22.82 2.03
N VAL A 16 -10.78 -22.40 0.77
CA VAL A 16 -11.10 -21.03 0.36
C VAL A 16 -12.19 -21.08 -0.70
N LYS A 17 -13.29 -20.36 -0.46
CA LYS A 17 -14.32 -20.12 -1.47
C LYS A 17 -13.75 -19.15 -2.50
N MET A 18 -13.76 -19.55 -3.76
CA MET A 18 -13.20 -18.82 -4.90
C MET A 18 -14.27 -18.60 -5.96
N VAL A 19 -14.13 -17.53 -6.73
CA VAL A 19 -14.83 -17.33 -8.02
C VAL A 19 -13.79 -17.25 -9.14
N LYS A 20 -14.08 -17.79 -10.32
CA LYS A 20 -13.20 -17.59 -11.47
C LYS A 20 -13.29 -16.14 -11.95
N THR A 21 -12.18 -15.64 -12.49
CA THR A 21 -12.11 -14.28 -13.04
C THR A 21 -11.59 -14.34 -14.47
N GLN A 22 -12.09 -13.44 -15.30
CA GLN A 22 -11.59 -13.16 -16.64
C GLN A 22 -11.11 -11.72 -16.73
N LEU A 23 -10.23 -11.40 -17.67
CA LEU A 23 -9.82 -10.02 -17.90
C LEU A 23 -10.92 -9.30 -18.69
N GLY A 24 -11.42 -8.19 -18.14
CA GLY A 24 -12.30 -7.27 -18.85
C GLY A 24 -11.56 -6.48 -19.94
N GLU A 25 -12.19 -5.41 -20.41
CA GLU A 25 -11.58 -4.51 -21.38
C GLU A 25 -10.39 -3.74 -20.77
N ALA A 26 -9.49 -3.28 -21.64
CA ALA A 26 -8.39 -2.41 -21.23
C ALA A 26 -8.91 -1.00 -20.97
N ASP A 27 -8.47 -0.39 -19.87
CA ASP A 27 -8.66 1.04 -19.65
C ASP A 27 -7.70 1.87 -20.53
N GLU A 28 -7.80 3.20 -20.45
CA GLU A 28 -6.98 4.15 -21.22
C GLU A 28 -5.46 3.97 -21.00
N ASN A 29 -5.06 3.36 -19.88
CA ASN A 29 -3.66 3.06 -19.55
C ASN A 29 -3.25 1.62 -19.93
N GLY A 30 -4.11 0.90 -20.66
CA GLY A 30 -3.88 -0.50 -21.04
C GLY A 30 -4.12 -1.51 -19.93
N ARG A 31 -4.56 -1.07 -18.74
CA ARG A 31 -4.77 -1.97 -17.60
C ARG A 31 -6.12 -2.65 -17.74
N ARG A 32 -6.12 -3.98 -17.65
CA ARG A 32 -7.33 -4.80 -17.68
C ARG A 32 -7.74 -5.15 -16.26
N ARG A 33 -8.99 -4.88 -15.90
CA ARG A 33 -9.53 -5.26 -14.57
C ARG A 33 -10.03 -6.70 -14.62
N ALA A 34 -9.89 -7.40 -13.49
CA ALA A 34 -10.46 -8.73 -13.35
C ALA A 34 -11.98 -8.62 -13.13
N GLU A 35 -12.76 -9.34 -13.93
CA GLU A 35 -14.21 -9.46 -13.83
C GLU A 35 -14.59 -10.88 -13.40
N GLU A 36 -15.55 -11.00 -12.50
CA GLU A 36 -16.01 -12.28 -12.00
C GLU A 36 -16.85 -13.01 -13.05
N VAL A 37 -16.62 -14.32 -13.21
CA VAL A 37 -17.45 -15.17 -14.07
C VAL A 37 -18.63 -15.67 -13.22
N PRO A 38 -19.89 -15.27 -13.50
CA PRO A 38 -21.04 -15.68 -12.70
C PRO A 38 -21.23 -17.21 -12.66
N GLY A 39 -21.62 -17.75 -11.50
CA GLY A 39 -21.86 -19.19 -11.33
C GLY A 39 -20.59 -20.05 -11.32
N SER A 40 -19.41 -19.44 -11.29
CA SER A 40 -18.12 -20.14 -11.27
C SER A 40 -17.56 -20.37 -9.86
N GLU A 41 -18.39 -20.16 -8.83
CA GLU A 41 -18.02 -20.36 -7.44
C GLU A 41 -17.62 -21.82 -7.17
N HIS A 42 -16.49 -22.00 -6.51
CA HIS A 42 -15.97 -23.30 -6.12
C HIS A 42 -15.13 -23.17 -4.85
N ILE A 43 -14.83 -24.29 -4.21
CA ILE A 43 -13.93 -24.34 -3.06
C ILE A 43 -12.61 -24.93 -3.51
N ILE A 44 -11.51 -24.27 -3.15
CA ILE A 44 -10.18 -24.86 -3.19
C ILE A 44 -9.89 -25.39 -1.79
N GLU A 45 -9.72 -26.70 -1.65
CA GLU A 45 -9.38 -27.34 -0.38
C GLU A 45 -8.01 -26.87 0.11
N ALA A 46 -7.95 -26.49 1.39
CA ALA A 46 -6.74 -26.03 2.04
C ALA A 46 -6.87 -26.15 3.55
N THR A 47 -5.81 -26.60 4.22
CA THR A 47 -5.74 -26.67 5.68
C THR A 47 -5.07 -25.43 6.29
N GLN A 48 -4.34 -24.66 5.48
CA GLN A 48 -3.68 -23.41 5.87
C GLN A 48 -3.85 -22.38 4.77
N VAL A 49 -4.11 -21.13 5.16
CA VAL A 49 -4.29 -20.00 4.26
C VAL A 49 -3.38 -18.86 4.72
N ILE A 50 -2.49 -18.41 3.82
CA ILE A 50 -1.59 -17.28 4.05
C ILE A 50 -2.12 -16.10 3.26
N MET A 51 -2.49 -15.02 3.95
CA MET A 51 -2.94 -13.79 3.30
C MET A 51 -1.73 -12.94 2.90
N ALA A 52 -1.62 -12.65 1.60
CA ALA A 52 -0.51 -11.89 1.02
C ALA A 52 -1.01 -10.78 0.07
N PHE A 53 -2.05 -10.03 0.48
CA PHE A 53 -2.65 -8.96 -0.34
C PHE A 53 -1.85 -7.65 -0.35
N GLY A 54 -0.64 -7.65 0.22
CA GLY A 54 0.16 -6.45 0.44
C GLY A 54 -0.12 -5.79 1.79
N PHE A 55 0.37 -4.57 1.93
CA PHE A 55 0.41 -3.85 3.19
C PHE A 55 -0.37 -2.54 3.11
N LYS A 56 -0.80 -2.04 4.26
CA LYS A 56 -1.30 -0.67 4.42
C LYS A 56 -0.44 0.05 5.45
N PRO A 57 -0.27 1.37 5.33
CA PRO A 57 0.31 2.16 6.40
C PRO A 57 -0.40 1.91 7.72
N HIS A 58 0.37 1.85 8.80
CA HIS A 58 -0.20 1.90 10.13
C HIS A 58 -0.82 3.29 10.37
N LYS A 59 -1.90 3.36 11.15
CA LYS A 59 -2.50 4.65 11.51
C LYS A 59 -1.54 5.45 12.38
N MET A 60 -1.31 6.70 12.02
CA MET A 60 -0.39 7.62 12.70
C MET A 60 -1.14 8.88 13.15
N ASP A 61 -2.26 8.71 13.85
CA ASP A 61 -3.12 9.83 14.29
C ASP A 61 -2.34 10.87 15.14
N TRP A 62 -1.23 10.44 15.76
CA TRP A 62 -0.33 11.31 16.51
C TRP A 62 0.42 12.34 15.64
N LEU A 63 0.44 12.20 14.31
CA LEU A 63 1.08 13.15 13.40
C LEU A 63 0.28 14.44 13.18
N GLU A 64 -1.04 14.40 13.40
CA GLU A 64 -1.91 15.58 13.24
C GLU A 64 -1.49 16.72 14.18
N GLN A 65 -1.09 16.41 15.41
CA GLN A 65 -0.64 17.43 16.38
C GLN A 65 0.68 18.13 15.96
N TYR A 66 1.36 17.58 14.95
CA TYR A 66 2.59 18.13 14.39
C TYR A 66 2.37 18.67 12.98
N ASP A 67 1.13 18.94 12.54
CA ASP A 67 0.84 19.50 11.22
C ASP A 67 1.41 18.66 10.04
N VAL A 68 1.46 17.33 10.19
CA VAL A 68 1.86 16.41 9.12
C VAL A 68 0.63 15.80 8.45
N GLU A 69 0.40 16.14 7.18
CA GLU A 69 -0.73 15.66 6.41
C GLU A 69 -0.56 14.20 5.96
N ILE A 70 -1.66 13.46 6.07
CA ILE A 70 -1.79 12.08 5.59
C ILE A 70 -2.71 12.06 4.37
N ASN A 71 -2.31 11.34 3.32
CA ASN A 71 -3.10 11.21 2.10
C ASN A 71 -4.27 10.22 2.25
N HIS A 72 -5.11 10.17 1.21
CA HIS A 72 -6.32 9.35 1.18
C HIS A 72 -6.09 7.83 1.36
N TRP A 73 -4.88 7.32 1.11
CA TRP A 73 -4.55 5.89 1.28
C TRP A 73 -3.76 5.59 2.57
N GLY A 74 -3.48 6.61 3.38
CA GLY A 74 -2.83 6.51 4.69
C GLY A 74 -1.31 6.78 4.69
N GLY A 75 -0.73 7.18 3.56
CA GLY A 75 0.68 7.57 3.47
C GLY A 75 0.93 9.03 3.87
N ILE A 76 2.17 9.39 4.15
CA ILE A 76 2.57 10.77 4.49
C ILE A 76 2.72 11.59 3.20
N ASN A 77 2.16 12.80 3.18
CA ASN A 77 2.42 13.77 2.12
C ASN A 77 3.85 14.34 2.28
N ALA A 78 4.77 13.89 1.45
CA ALA A 78 6.16 14.35 1.40
C ALA A 78 6.68 14.34 -0.05
N PRO A 79 6.25 15.29 -0.89
CA PRO A 79 6.55 15.25 -2.32
C PRO A 79 8.06 15.34 -2.58
N GLU A 80 8.52 14.66 -3.62
CA GLU A 80 9.90 14.80 -4.12
C GLU A 80 10.17 16.24 -4.59
N GLN A 81 9.15 16.92 -5.13
CA GLN A 81 9.23 18.31 -5.58
C GLN A 81 8.50 19.22 -4.58
N GLY A 82 9.24 20.11 -3.94
CA GLY A 82 8.74 21.06 -2.94
C GLY A 82 9.76 22.18 -2.67
N GLU A 83 9.57 22.94 -1.58
CA GLU A 83 10.58 23.91 -1.13
C GLU A 83 11.88 23.20 -0.76
N PHE A 84 11.76 22.09 -0.02
CA PHE A 84 12.83 21.13 0.22
C PHE A 84 12.37 19.72 -0.15
N THR A 85 13.26 18.94 -0.75
CA THR A 85 12.97 17.57 -1.22
C THR A 85 12.45 16.71 -0.08
N HIS A 86 11.32 16.02 -0.28
CA HIS A 86 10.68 15.13 0.72
C HIS A 86 10.25 15.79 2.04
N GLN A 87 10.08 17.12 2.03
CA GLN A 87 9.53 17.84 3.17
C GLN A 87 8.03 17.55 3.29
N THR A 88 7.56 17.33 4.52
CA THR A 88 6.13 17.22 4.81
C THR A 88 5.47 18.61 4.90
N THR A 89 4.18 18.65 5.19
CA THR A 89 3.50 19.92 5.53
C THR A 89 4.04 20.58 6.80
N ASN A 90 4.71 19.83 7.68
CA ASN A 90 5.52 20.43 8.73
C ASN A 90 6.92 20.75 8.18
N PRO A 91 7.38 22.02 8.24
CA PRO A 91 8.66 22.42 7.67
C PRO A 91 9.89 21.71 8.27
N LYS A 92 9.77 21.10 9.45
CA LYS A 92 10.86 20.43 10.17
C LYS A 92 10.81 18.91 10.07
N ILE A 93 9.82 18.35 9.39
CA ILE A 93 9.63 16.90 9.29
C ILE A 93 9.71 16.50 7.81
N PHE A 94 10.48 15.45 7.56
CA PHE A 94 10.73 14.88 6.24
C PHE A 94 10.36 13.40 6.26
N ALA A 95 9.93 12.86 5.12
CA ALA A 95 9.59 11.45 4.99
C ALA A 95 9.94 10.93 3.59
N GLY A 96 10.33 9.65 3.51
CA GLY A 96 10.60 8.96 2.26
C GLY A 96 10.33 7.46 2.40
N GLY A 97 10.39 6.74 1.29
CA GLY A 97 10.15 5.31 1.18
C GLY A 97 8.66 4.95 1.09
N ASP A 98 8.35 3.70 1.45
CA ASP A 98 7.01 3.12 1.32
C ASP A 98 5.90 3.92 2.00
N ILE A 99 6.21 4.68 3.07
CA ILE A 99 5.22 5.50 3.75
C ILE A 99 4.74 6.69 2.91
N VAL A 100 5.52 7.13 1.93
CA VAL A 100 5.19 8.27 1.04
C VAL A 100 4.61 7.79 -0.27
N ARG A 101 5.19 6.73 -0.87
CA ARG A 101 4.86 6.28 -2.23
C ARG A 101 4.06 4.98 -2.30
N GLY A 102 4.06 4.17 -1.23
CA GLY A 102 3.52 2.82 -1.20
C GLY A 102 4.56 1.75 -1.53
N SER A 103 4.21 0.47 -1.34
CA SER A 103 5.15 -0.66 -1.42
C SER A 103 5.94 -0.73 -2.72
N ASP A 104 7.27 -0.88 -2.62
CA ASP A 104 8.21 -1.02 -3.75
C ASP A 104 9.51 -1.70 -3.32
N LEU A 105 10.54 -1.58 -4.16
CA LEU A 105 11.87 -2.09 -3.92
C LEU A 105 12.64 -1.24 -2.90
N VAL A 106 13.49 -1.93 -2.14
CA VAL A 106 14.40 -1.34 -1.16
C VAL A 106 15.30 -0.26 -1.76
N VAL A 107 15.70 -0.40 -3.03
CA VAL A 107 16.54 0.61 -3.71
C VAL A 107 15.84 1.96 -3.82
N THR A 108 14.53 1.98 -4.05
CA THR A 108 13.74 3.22 -4.11
C THR A 108 13.66 3.87 -2.75
N ALA A 109 13.42 3.07 -1.69
CA ALA A 109 13.42 3.60 -0.31
C ALA A 109 14.78 4.18 0.11
N ILE A 110 15.89 3.55 -0.30
CA ILE A 110 17.24 4.09 -0.06
C ILE A 110 17.44 5.40 -0.82
N PHE A 111 17.02 5.46 -2.08
CA PHE A 111 17.11 6.68 -2.89
C PHE A 111 16.32 7.83 -2.28
N GLU A 112 15.04 7.62 -1.95
CA GLU A 112 14.19 8.63 -1.31
C GLU A 112 14.73 9.05 0.07
N GLY A 113 15.29 8.11 0.84
CA GLY A 113 15.96 8.43 2.10
C GLY A 113 17.19 9.33 1.95
N ARG A 114 17.97 9.15 0.87
CA ARG A 114 19.11 10.04 0.55
C ARG A 114 18.63 11.42 0.12
N ASN A 115 17.62 11.48 -0.74
CA ASN A 115 17.02 12.73 -1.18
C ASN A 115 16.41 13.52 -0.01
N ALA A 116 15.77 12.83 0.95
CA ALA A 116 15.24 13.47 2.15
C ALA A 116 16.36 14.00 3.04
N ALA A 117 17.50 13.31 3.13
CA ALA A 117 18.67 13.82 3.84
C ALA A 117 19.24 15.08 3.17
N GLU A 118 19.30 15.13 1.84
CA GLU A 118 19.65 16.33 1.07
C GLU A 118 18.67 17.49 1.35
N GLY A 119 17.36 17.22 1.34
CA GLY A 119 16.35 18.22 1.71
C GLY A 119 16.50 18.76 3.15
N ILE A 120 16.88 17.90 4.10
CA ILE A 120 17.19 18.32 5.48
C ILE A 120 18.43 19.21 5.50
N MET A 121 19.49 18.88 4.75
CA MET A 121 20.71 19.69 4.67
C MET A 121 20.42 21.07 4.09
N ASP A 122 19.64 21.13 3.00
CA ASP A 122 19.22 22.39 2.38
C ASP A 122 18.38 23.24 3.36
N TYR A 123 17.46 22.62 4.09
CA TYR A 123 16.65 23.30 5.12
C TYR A 123 17.52 23.90 6.24
N LEU A 124 18.54 23.15 6.68
CA LEU A 124 19.47 23.57 7.72
C LEU A 124 20.60 24.47 7.21
N LYS A 125 20.75 24.60 5.88
CA LYS A 125 21.80 25.36 5.19
C LYS A 125 23.21 24.85 5.52
N VAL A 126 23.40 23.54 5.47
CA VAL A 126 24.70 22.86 5.76
C VAL A 126 25.17 21.98 4.61
#